data_AF-A0A1E5INW2-F1
#
_entry.id   AF-A0A1E5INW2-F1
#
_cell.length_a   1.000
_cell.length_b   1.000
_cell.length_c   1.000
_cell.angle_alpha   90.00
_cell.angle_beta   90.00
_cell.angle_gamma   90.00
#
_symmetry.space_group_name_H-M   'P 1'
#
loop_
_entity.id
_entity.type
_entity.pdbx_description
1 polymer ?
#
loop_
_entity_poly.entity_id
_entity_poly.type
_entity_poly.pdbx_seq_one_letter_code
_entity_poly.pdbx_strand_id
1 'polypeptide(L)'
;MKEVKFRWVDQYLIHMTLKTKFSILAIIPIITLMGLSYILYSQFTAQVSQSYQDSSTQQAQQMAQLIDISSRYIPESERQSFSNELTRQGLAIAKQSLSGAASKAVTKGGGAVVNNNTVTAYSGETQQGLVAKVSINNLSNVLGESRNTVILSLVMLILVILISSYYISTFVGGALYTNVMALKRAADGDLTGRLNFFEVNDEFSILAISIDTLVERQHNLVTQMTQASSQIRNVVQSFRQTAQEGQSLAAEQRQHLDSLATAMEEMTAAVKEVARNAEQSSTETQEANQQVEAGSKDITITVEAIGALSNEIGDASEAVNTLNDNAAKIDEVVTTINAISEQTNLLALNAAIEAARAGEQGRGFAVVADEVRTLAGRTQAATVEIKSMIEALQTGSQDLTRVMKRTVDKAEEGKQHVLDTGEDLKAIAHHSEKVYEMSVLIATSAEEQSAVANEIATNLMEIRNQSHDVEQSANQSVSGCDELHATAEQLDHLLVGLKV
;
A
#
# COMPACT_ATOMS: atom_id res chain seq x y z
N MET A 1 20.54 -15.49 31.59
CA MET A 1 20.10 -16.40 32.68
C MET A 1 20.87 -16.05 33.95
N LYS A 2 20.21 -15.91 35.11
CA LYS A 2 20.91 -15.73 36.40
C LYS A 2 21.62 -17.03 36.75
N GLU A 3 22.89 -16.96 37.10
CA GLU A 3 23.66 -18.14 37.54
C GLU A 3 23.01 -18.73 38.82
N VAL A 4 22.65 -20.00 38.74
CA VAL A 4 22.20 -20.76 39.89
C VAL A 4 23.42 -20.99 40.79
N LYS A 5 23.38 -20.48 42.03
CA LYS A 5 24.43 -20.73 43.01
C LYS A 5 24.49 -22.22 43.34
N PHE A 6 25.45 -22.92 42.77
CA PHE A 6 25.74 -24.31 43.10
C PHE A 6 26.22 -24.45 44.54
N ARG A 7 25.86 -25.56 45.20
CA ARG A 7 26.47 -25.91 46.50
C ARG A 7 27.91 -26.33 46.23
N TRP A 8 28.81 -26.12 47.20
CA TRP A 8 30.24 -26.47 47.06
C TRP A 8 30.46 -27.95 46.66
N VAL A 9 29.59 -28.85 47.10
CA VAL A 9 29.62 -30.28 46.73
C VAL A 9 29.28 -30.50 45.26
N ASP A 10 28.39 -29.69 44.69
CA ASP A 10 27.98 -29.81 43.29
C ASP A 10 29.12 -29.44 42.35
N GLN A 11 29.97 -28.47 42.72
CA GLN A 11 31.15 -28.06 41.93
C GLN A 11 32.09 -29.23 41.63
N TYR A 12 32.27 -30.14 42.59
CA TYR A 12 33.13 -31.31 42.41
C TYR A 12 32.41 -32.43 41.64
N LEU A 13 31.13 -32.65 41.92
CA LEU A 13 30.35 -33.70 41.27
C LEU A 13 30.06 -33.40 39.80
N ILE A 14 29.97 -32.14 39.37
CA ILE A 14 29.63 -31.79 37.98
C ILE A 14 30.62 -32.37 36.95
N HIS A 15 31.91 -32.50 37.30
CA HIS A 15 32.93 -33.05 36.40
C HIS A 15 32.93 -34.58 36.30
N MET A 16 32.04 -35.27 37.01
CA MET A 16 32.02 -36.72 37.10
C MET A 16 30.85 -37.33 36.36
N THR A 17 31.08 -38.47 35.71
CA THR A 17 29.98 -39.24 35.09
C THR A 17 29.01 -39.73 36.15
N LEU A 18 27.75 -39.96 35.77
CA LEU A 18 26.72 -40.47 36.68
C LEU A 18 27.16 -41.79 37.37
N LYS A 19 27.84 -42.67 36.63
CA LYS A 19 28.41 -43.92 37.15
C LYS A 19 29.44 -43.67 38.25
N THR A 20 30.30 -42.67 38.06
CA THR A 20 31.32 -42.29 39.05
C THR A 20 30.67 -41.72 40.32
N LYS A 21 29.60 -40.92 40.19
CA LYS A 21 28.87 -40.36 41.33
C LYS A 21 28.26 -41.47 42.21
N PHE A 22 27.54 -42.42 41.60
CA PHE A 22 26.94 -43.54 42.33
C PHE A 22 27.99 -44.48 42.94
N SER A 23 29.15 -44.62 42.29
CA SER A 23 30.28 -45.38 42.84
C SER A 23 30.87 -44.72 44.09
N ILE A 24 31.09 -43.39 44.07
CA ILE A 24 31.57 -42.63 45.23
C ILE A 24 30.56 -42.67 46.38
N LEU A 25 29.27 -42.51 46.06
CA LEU A 25 28.19 -42.60 47.04
C LEU A 25 28.13 -43.96 47.73
N ALA A 26 28.51 -45.05 47.03
CA ALA A 26 28.58 -46.39 47.61
C ALA A 26 29.85 -46.62 48.44
N ILE A 27 30.99 -46.04 48.05
CA ILE A 27 32.28 -46.24 48.74
C ILE A 27 32.28 -45.64 50.14
N ILE A 28 31.72 -44.45 50.34
CA ILE A 28 31.66 -43.78 51.64
C ILE A 28 30.99 -44.66 52.72
N PRO A 29 29.74 -45.15 52.55
CA PRO A 29 29.09 -46.02 53.53
C PRO A 29 29.80 -47.36 53.68
N ILE A 30 30.42 -47.89 52.63
CA ILE A 30 31.25 -49.11 52.73
C ILE A 30 32.44 -48.87 53.66
N ILE A 31 33.20 -47.78 53.49
CA ILE A 31 34.35 -47.46 54.34
C ILE A 31 33.92 -47.23 55.79
N THR A 32 32.81 -46.50 56.02
CA THR A 32 32.31 -46.27 57.38
C THR A 32 31.83 -47.57 58.03
N LEU A 33 31.15 -48.46 57.28
CA LEU A 33 30.74 -49.78 57.77
C LEU A 33 31.95 -50.67 58.08
N MET A 34 32.99 -50.67 57.25
CA MET A 34 34.23 -51.41 57.53
C MET A 34 34.90 -50.89 58.80
N GLY A 35 35.04 -49.56 58.95
CA GLY A 35 35.63 -48.94 60.13
C GLY A 35 34.83 -49.23 61.41
N LEU A 36 33.51 -49.08 61.36
CA LEU A 36 32.62 -49.37 62.49
C LEU A 36 32.66 -50.86 62.87
N SER A 37 32.62 -51.75 61.88
CA SER A 37 32.72 -53.20 62.08
C SER A 37 34.05 -53.59 62.73
N TYR A 38 35.16 -52.99 62.29
CA TYR A 38 36.48 -53.21 62.90
C TYR A 38 36.53 -52.77 64.37
N ILE A 39 36.01 -51.58 64.69
CA ILE A 39 35.96 -51.07 66.07
C ILE A 39 35.11 -51.98 66.94
N LEU A 40 33.90 -52.34 66.49
CA LEU A 40 32.98 -53.20 67.23
C LEU A 40 33.56 -54.60 67.44
N TYR A 41 34.21 -55.18 66.41
CA TYR A 41 34.86 -56.48 66.52
C TYR A 41 36.05 -56.44 67.49
N SER A 42 36.87 -55.38 67.45
CA SER A 42 37.96 -55.20 68.41
C SER A 42 37.45 -55.07 69.84
N GLN A 43 36.36 -54.34 70.07
CA GLN A 43 35.73 -54.26 71.40
C GLN A 43 35.16 -55.60 71.85
N PHE A 44 34.47 -56.31 70.97
CA PHE A 44 33.92 -57.63 71.24
C PHE A 44 35.01 -58.64 71.64
N THR A 45 36.10 -58.71 70.88
CA THR A 45 37.21 -59.63 71.19
C THR A 45 37.88 -59.33 72.53
N ALA A 46 38.10 -58.04 72.86
CA ALA A 46 38.63 -57.62 74.15
C ALA A 46 37.67 -57.98 75.31
N GLN A 47 36.38 -57.72 75.14
CA GLN A 47 35.37 -57.99 76.17
C GLN A 47 35.18 -59.49 76.42
N VAL A 48 35.16 -60.31 75.36
CA VAL A 48 35.12 -61.77 75.48
C VAL A 48 36.37 -62.28 76.17
N SER A 49 37.57 -61.85 75.78
CA SER A 49 38.81 -62.29 76.43
C SER A 49 38.84 -61.94 77.92
N GLN A 50 38.42 -60.72 78.29
CA GLN A 50 38.34 -60.30 79.70
C GLN A 50 37.34 -61.15 80.48
N SER A 51 36.15 -61.40 79.94
CA SER A 51 35.13 -62.23 80.60
C SER A 51 35.61 -63.67 80.84
N TYR A 52 36.33 -64.26 79.88
CA TYR A 52 36.93 -65.58 80.05
C TYR A 52 38.03 -65.58 81.12
N GLN A 53 38.86 -64.54 81.19
CA GLN A 53 39.87 -64.38 82.23
C GLN A 53 39.25 -64.25 83.63
N ASP A 54 38.22 -63.43 83.78
CA ASP A 54 37.53 -63.22 85.05
C ASP A 54 36.83 -64.50 85.52
N SER A 55 36.11 -65.18 84.62
CA SER A 55 35.44 -66.45 84.92
C SER A 55 36.43 -67.56 85.29
N SER A 56 37.55 -67.68 84.57
CA SER A 56 38.59 -68.66 84.88
C SER A 56 39.25 -68.37 86.24
N THR A 57 39.49 -67.09 86.55
CA THR A 57 40.09 -66.67 87.83
C THR A 57 39.16 -66.97 89.00
N GLN A 58 37.86 -66.72 88.86
CA GLN A 58 36.86 -67.10 89.86
C GLN A 58 36.82 -68.62 90.08
N GLN A 59 36.85 -69.42 89.01
CA GLN A 59 36.91 -70.88 89.14
C GLN A 59 38.20 -71.35 89.83
N ALA A 60 39.35 -70.76 89.50
CA ALA A 60 40.62 -71.08 90.17
C ALA A 60 40.57 -70.73 91.66
N GLN A 61 39.98 -69.59 92.04
CA GLN A 61 39.79 -69.20 93.43
C GLN A 61 38.85 -70.14 94.18
N GLN A 62 37.73 -70.56 93.58
CA GLN A 62 36.83 -71.55 94.16
C GLN A 62 37.53 -72.92 94.33
N MET A 63 38.31 -73.34 93.34
CA MET A 63 39.11 -74.57 93.42
C MET A 63 40.14 -74.49 94.55
N ALA A 64 40.79 -73.34 94.74
CA ALA A 64 41.72 -73.12 95.86
C ALA A 64 41.04 -73.20 97.23
N GLN A 65 39.84 -72.63 97.36
CA GLN A 65 39.04 -72.78 98.59
C GLN A 65 38.67 -74.23 98.86
N LEU A 66 38.30 -74.99 97.83
CA LEU A 66 38.02 -76.43 97.95
C LEU A 66 39.27 -77.22 98.34
N ILE A 67 40.44 -76.88 97.79
CA ILE A 67 41.72 -77.48 98.17
C ILE A 67 42.01 -77.19 99.65
N ASP A 68 41.87 -75.94 100.10
CA ASP A 68 42.08 -75.57 101.51
C ASP A 68 41.12 -76.32 102.45
N ILE A 69 39.83 -76.39 102.12
CA ILE A 69 38.83 -77.11 102.92
C ILE A 69 39.17 -78.61 102.96
N SER A 70 39.40 -79.23 101.81
CA SER A 70 39.69 -80.67 101.71
C SER A 70 40.95 -81.03 102.51
N SER A 71 41.95 -80.16 102.48
CA SER A 71 43.21 -80.37 103.17
C SER A 71 43.13 -80.34 104.70
N ARG A 72 42.08 -79.72 105.28
CA ARG A 72 41.82 -79.76 106.73
C ARG A 72 41.35 -81.13 107.20
N TYR A 73 40.66 -81.87 106.34
CA TYR A 73 40.13 -83.20 106.67
C TYR A 73 41.11 -84.33 106.38
N ILE A 74 42.28 -84.03 105.78
CA ILE A 74 43.32 -85.00 105.47
C ILE A 74 44.40 -85.00 106.58
N PRO A 75 44.75 -86.16 107.18
CA PRO A 75 45.81 -86.28 108.17
C PRO A 75 47.17 -85.76 107.66
N GLU A 76 47.99 -85.17 108.53
CA GLU A 76 49.26 -84.54 108.15
C GLU A 76 50.23 -85.46 107.39
N SER A 77 50.22 -86.77 107.68
CA SER A 77 51.05 -87.77 106.99
C SER A 77 50.72 -87.95 105.50
N GLU A 78 49.49 -87.61 105.08
CA GLU A 78 49.01 -87.81 103.71
C GLU A 78 48.90 -86.52 102.88
N ARG A 79 49.08 -85.35 103.51
CA ARG A 79 49.01 -84.05 102.81
C ARG A 79 50.01 -83.92 101.67
N GLN A 80 51.20 -84.51 101.81
CA GLN A 80 52.21 -84.51 100.75
C GLN A 80 51.75 -85.33 99.54
N SER A 81 51.13 -86.50 99.77
CA SER A 81 50.56 -87.32 98.70
C SER A 81 49.38 -86.63 98.02
N PHE A 82 48.53 -85.93 98.78
CA PHE A 82 47.42 -85.14 98.23
C PHE A 82 47.90 -83.98 97.36
N SER A 83 48.90 -83.23 97.83
CA SER A 83 49.53 -82.15 97.07
C SER A 83 50.16 -82.65 95.76
N ASN A 84 50.85 -83.79 95.82
CA ASN A 84 51.42 -84.43 94.64
C ASN A 84 50.35 -84.91 93.66
N GLU A 85 49.23 -85.47 94.12
CA GLU A 85 48.14 -85.92 93.24
C GLU A 85 47.39 -84.75 92.60
N LEU A 86 47.15 -83.65 93.34
CA LEU A 86 46.59 -82.41 92.79
C LEU A 86 47.49 -81.81 91.70
N THR A 87 48.81 -81.88 91.92
CA THR A 87 49.81 -81.44 90.93
C THR A 87 49.84 -82.38 89.72
N ARG A 88 49.71 -83.69 89.94
CA ARG A 88 49.68 -84.71 88.88
C ARG A 88 48.44 -84.59 88.00
N GLN A 89 47.28 -84.31 88.59
CA GLN A 89 46.04 -84.06 87.85
C GLN A 89 45.97 -82.66 87.22
N GLY A 90 46.99 -81.82 87.43
CA GLY A 90 47.08 -80.48 86.86
C GLY A 90 46.12 -79.45 87.46
N LEU A 91 45.51 -79.78 88.61
CA LEU A 91 44.55 -78.95 89.34
C LEU A 91 45.25 -77.94 90.26
N ALA A 92 46.45 -78.25 90.71
CA ALA A 92 47.29 -77.35 91.48
C ALA A 92 48.73 -77.33 90.97
N ILE A 93 49.48 -76.29 91.33
CA ILE A 93 50.89 -76.16 91.04
C ILE A 93 51.60 -75.56 92.26
N ALA A 94 52.79 -76.06 92.58
CA ALA A 94 53.59 -75.50 93.67
C ALA A 94 54.04 -74.08 93.30
N LYS A 95 53.92 -73.12 94.23
CA LYS A 95 54.27 -71.71 94.00
C LYS A 95 55.67 -71.52 93.41
N GLN A 96 56.63 -72.34 93.83
CA GLN A 96 58.03 -72.27 93.40
C GLN A 96 58.24 -72.64 91.91
N SER A 97 57.31 -73.36 91.30
CA SER A 97 57.39 -73.77 89.89
C SER A 97 56.75 -72.77 88.93
N LEU A 98 56.13 -71.71 89.45
CA LEU A 98 55.57 -70.63 88.66
C LEU A 98 56.66 -69.62 88.29
N SER A 99 56.71 -69.23 87.03
CA SER A 99 57.64 -68.20 86.53
C SER A 99 56.91 -67.14 85.69
N GLY A 100 57.51 -65.96 85.58
CA GLY A 100 57.00 -64.87 84.73
C GLY A 100 55.61 -64.36 85.10
N ALA A 101 54.74 -64.24 84.10
CA ALA A 101 53.39 -63.67 84.25
C ALA A 101 52.50 -64.45 85.24
N ALA A 102 52.67 -65.77 85.31
CA ALA A 102 51.90 -66.63 86.21
C ALA A 102 52.25 -66.38 87.68
N SER A 103 53.54 -66.21 88.01
CA SER A 103 53.96 -65.84 89.37
C SER A 103 53.42 -64.46 89.77
N LYS A 104 53.39 -63.49 88.84
CA LYS A 104 52.88 -62.13 89.09
C LYS A 104 51.37 -62.12 89.37
N ALA A 105 50.61 -62.95 88.67
CA ALA A 105 49.17 -63.12 88.90
C ALA A 105 48.89 -63.69 90.31
N VAL A 106 49.62 -64.73 90.72
CA VAL A 106 49.46 -65.35 92.04
C VAL A 106 49.80 -64.37 93.17
N THR A 107 50.87 -63.59 93.06
CA THR A 107 51.25 -62.59 94.09
C THR A 107 50.22 -61.48 94.28
N LYS A 108 49.33 -61.26 93.29
CA LYS A 108 48.25 -60.27 93.36
C LYS A 108 46.94 -60.83 93.92
N GLY A 109 46.93 -62.06 94.44
CA GLY A 109 45.73 -62.72 94.95
C GLY A 109 44.99 -63.57 93.90
N GLY A 110 45.62 -63.79 92.75
CA GLY A 110 45.07 -64.56 91.64
C GLY A 110 45.01 -63.75 90.34
N GLY A 111 44.92 -64.45 89.23
CA GLY A 111 44.77 -63.84 87.91
C GLY A 111 44.92 -64.84 86.78
N ALA A 112 44.53 -64.43 85.58
CA ALA A 112 44.65 -65.22 84.38
C ALA A 112 45.82 -64.78 83.51
N VAL A 113 46.48 -65.74 82.89
CA VAL A 113 47.48 -65.53 81.86
C VAL A 113 46.94 -66.13 80.57
N VAL A 114 46.85 -65.31 79.53
CA VAL A 114 46.49 -65.77 78.20
C VAL A 114 47.77 -66.14 77.46
N ASN A 115 47.92 -67.41 77.09
CA ASN A 115 49.02 -67.87 76.27
C ASN A 115 48.46 -68.55 75.02
N ASN A 116 48.70 -67.94 73.85
CA ASN A 116 48.11 -68.25 72.55
C ASN A 116 46.58 -68.45 72.57
N ASN A 117 46.14 -69.66 72.91
CA ASN A 117 44.76 -70.13 72.80
C ASN A 117 44.18 -70.66 74.11
N THR A 118 44.98 -70.66 75.18
CA THR A 118 44.58 -71.14 76.50
C THR A 118 44.60 -70.01 77.50
N VAL A 119 43.47 -69.78 78.15
CA VAL A 119 43.39 -68.93 79.33
C VAL A 119 43.70 -69.80 80.53
N THR A 120 44.89 -69.63 81.11
CA THR A 120 45.25 -70.32 82.34
C THR A 120 45.11 -69.35 83.50
N ALA A 121 44.12 -69.60 84.35
CA ALA A 121 43.93 -68.89 85.59
C ALA A 121 44.61 -69.58 86.76
N TYR A 122 45.14 -68.74 87.65
CA TYR A 122 45.82 -69.13 88.86
C TYR A 122 45.13 -68.47 90.06
N SER A 123 44.94 -69.22 91.14
CA SER A 123 44.44 -68.67 92.41
C SER A 123 45.52 -67.88 93.16
N GLY A 124 45.14 -67.23 94.26
CA GLY A 124 46.10 -66.87 95.31
C GLY A 124 46.75 -68.13 95.91
N GLU A 125 47.85 -67.93 96.65
CA GLU A 125 48.52 -69.00 97.39
C GLU A 125 47.60 -69.56 98.47
N THR A 126 47.41 -70.87 98.46
CA THR A 126 46.67 -71.60 99.50
C THR A 126 47.53 -71.71 100.76
N GLN A 127 46.92 -72.09 101.89
CA GLN A 127 47.65 -72.21 103.16
C GLN A 127 48.76 -73.28 103.13
N GLN A 128 48.77 -74.13 102.09
CA GLN A 128 49.76 -75.21 101.87
C GLN A 128 50.83 -74.87 100.83
N GLY A 129 50.93 -73.61 100.38
CA GLY A 129 51.91 -73.19 99.37
C GLY A 129 51.60 -73.67 97.95
N LEU A 130 50.37 -74.13 97.70
CA LEU A 130 49.86 -74.53 96.39
C LEU A 130 49.06 -73.40 95.75
N VAL A 131 48.92 -73.48 94.44
CA VAL A 131 48.12 -72.57 93.63
C VAL A 131 47.20 -73.39 92.75
N ALA A 132 45.89 -73.19 92.84
CA ALA A 132 44.95 -73.86 91.95
C ALA A 132 45.10 -73.31 90.53
N LYS A 133 45.06 -74.21 89.54
CA LYS A 133 45.22 -73.91 88.12
C LYS A 133 43.98 -74.37 87.36
N VAL A 134 43.36 -73.45 86.60
CA VAL A 134 42.26 -73.75 85.69
C VAL A 134 42.66 -73.30 84.29
N SER A 135 42.58 -74.19 83.30
CA SER A 135 42.91 -73.87 81.90
C SER A 135 41.68 -74.04 81.02
N ILE A 136 41.26 -72.97 80.34
CA ILE A 136 40.17 -72.99 79.37
C ILE A 136 40.74 -72.92 77.95
N ASN A 137 40.42 -73.91 77.13
CA ASN A 137 40.97 -74.09 75.78
C ASN A 137 40.03 -73.64 74.65
N ASN A 138 38.86 -73.07 74.96
CA ASN A 138 37.81 -72.77 73.97
C ASN A 138 37.79 -71.31 73.47
N LEU A 139 38.66 -70.43 73.97
CA LEU A 139 38.62 -69.01 73.64
C LEU A 139 38.81 -68.75 72.13
N SER A 140 39.71 -69.49 71.47
CA SER A 140 39.98 -69.30 70.03
C SER A 140 38.84 -69.77 69.12
N ASN A 141 38.10 -70.81 69.53
CA ASN A 141 37.01 -71.35 68.72
C ASN A 141 35.84 -70.36 68.69
N VAL A 142 35.49 -69.79 69.85
CA VAL A 142 34.43 -68.76 69.96
C VAL A 142 34.81 -67.47 69.22
N LEU A 143 36.05 -66.99 69.38
CA LEU A 143 36.52 -65.81 68.67
C LEU A 143 36.62 -66.02 67.15
N GLY A 144 36.96 -67.24 66.71
CA GLY A 144 37.07 -67.63 65.31
C GLY A 144 35.72 -67.77 64.60
N GLU A 145 34.74 -68.43 65.23
CA GLU A 145 33.37 -68.54 64.69
C GLU A 145 32.68 -67.16 64.59
N SER A 146 32.87 -66.31 65.61
CA SER A 146 32.39 -64.94 65.58
C SER A 146 33.05 -64.13 64.45
N ARG A 147 34.37 -64.29 64.24
CA ARG A 147 35.09 -63.63 63.13
C ARG A 147 34.49 -63.97 61.77
N ASN A 148 34.26 -65.25 61.50
CA ASN A 148 33.73 -65.69 60.21
C ASN A 148 32.30 -65.16 59.98
N THR A 149 31.47 -65.13 61.01
CA THR A 149 30.09 -64.62 60.92
C THR A 149 30.06 -63.11 60.66
N VAL A 150 30.94 -62.34 61.30
CA VAL A 150 31.08 -60.88 61.07
C VAL A 150 31.62 -60.60 59.66
N ILE A 151 32.62 -61.34 59.19
CA ILE A 151 33.16 -61.18 57.83
C ILE A 151 32.08 -61.53 56.78
N LEU A 152 31.35 -62.64 56.94
CA LEU A 152 30.31 -63.04 55.99
C LEU A 152 29.16 -62.02 55.92
N SER A 153 28.69 -61.53 57.06
CA SER A 153 27.63 -60.50 57.09
C SER A 153 28.09 -59.17 56.48
N LEU A 154 29.35 -58.76 56.71
CA LEU A 154 29.94 -57.59 56.08
C LEU A 154 30.05 -57.73 54.56
N VAL A 155 30.52 -58.89 54.07
CA VAL A 155 30.63 -59.19 52.63
C VAL A 155 29.26 -59.13 51.97
N MET A 156 28.24 -59.77 52.56
CA MET A 156 26.87 -59.72 52.02
C MET A 156 26.31 -58.31 51.95
N LEU A 157 26.53 -57.49 53.00
CA LEU A 157 26.07 -56.10 53.03
C LEU A 157 26.75 -55.24 51.96
N ILE A 158 28.08 -55.38 51.79
CA ILE A 158 28.84 -54.70 50.73
C ILE A 158 28.30 -55.11 49.35
N LEU A 159 28.02 -56.39 49.14
CA LEU A 159 27.52 -56.93 47.87
C LEU A 159 26.14 -56.34 47.53
N VAL A 160 25.24 -56.23 48.52
CA VAL A 160 23.94 -55.56 48.36
C VAL A 160 24.10 -54.08 47.99
N ILE A 161 25.00 -53.35 48.65
CA ILE A 161 25.27 -51.93 48.34
C ILE A 161 25.80 -51.77 46.90
N LEU A 162 26.73 -52.63 46.48
CA LEU A 162 27.30 -52.58 45.13
C LEU A 162 26.28 -52.94 44.04
N ILE A 163 25.47 -53.99 44.24
CA ILE A 163 24.39 -54.36 43.31
C ILE A 163 23.38 -53.22 43.20
N SER A 164 22.94 -52.67 44.33
CA SER A 164 21.95 -51.58 44.36
C SER A 164 22.49 -50.35 43.62
N SER A 165 23.75 -49.97 43.87
CA SER A 165 24.42 -48.87 43.18
C SER A 165 24.54 -49.10 41.66
N TYR A 166 24.87 -50.33 41.25
CA TYR A 166 24.97 -50.69 39.84
C TYR A 166 23.62 -50.60 39.10
N TYR A 167 22.55 -51.14 39.70
CA TYR A 167 21.21 -51.10 39.10
C TYR A 167 20.67 -49.68 39.01
N ILE A 168 20.77 -48.88 40.09
CA ILE A 168 20.32 -47.49 40.09
C ILE A 168 21.11 -46.67 39.06
N SER A 169 22.44 -46.83 38.99
CA SER A 169 23.26 -46.12 38.03
C SER A 169 22.94 -46.48 36.57
N THR A 170 22.58 -47.73 36.30
CA THR A 170 22.24 -48.18 34.94
C THR A 170 20.86 -47.70 34.53
N PHE A 171 19.88 -47.79 35.43
CA PHE A 171 18.52 -47.32 35.19
C PHE A 171 18.46 -45.81 34.92
N VAL A 172 19.03 -45.00 35.84
CA VAL A 172 19.07 -43.54 35.70
C VAL A 172 19.92 -43.12 34.49
N GLY A 173 21.06 -43.80 34.26
CA GLY A 173 21.93 -43.50 33.14
C GLY A 173 21.30 -43.74 31.77
N GLY A 174 20.55 -44.84 31.61
CA GLY A 174 19.84 -45.17 30.37
C GLY A 174 18.73 -44.18 30.06
N ALA A 175 17.88 -43.88 31.04
CA ALA A 175 16.76 -42.94 30.88
C ALA A 175 17.26 -41.51 30.56
N LEU A 176 18.35 -41.08 31.20
CA LEU A 176 18.96 -39.78 30.92
C LEU A 176 19.60 -39.73 29.53
N TYR A 177 20.27 -40.81 29.10
CA TYR A 177 20.92 -40.88 27.80
C TYR A 177 19.94 -40.69 26.64
N THR A 178 18.77 -41.35 26.68
CA THR A 178 17.75 -41.24 25.63
C THR A 178 17.22 -39.80 25.52
N ASN A 179 16.92 -39.16 26.65
CA ASN A 179 16.48 -37.76 26.68
C ASN A 179 17.56 -36.80 26.17
N VAL A 180 18.82 -36.97 26.61
CA VAL A 180 19.95 -36.15 26.15
C VAL A 180 20.20 -36.34 24.65
N MET A 181 20.08 -37.56 24.13
CA MET A 181 20.29 -37.83 22.71
C MET A 181 19.17 -37.25 21.85
N ALA A 182 17.92 -37.30 22.30
CA ALA A 182 16.81 -36.65 21.61
C ALA A 182 16.95 -35.13 21.62
N LEU A 183 17.34 -34.54 22.75
CA LEU A 183 17.62 -33.11 22.83
C LEU A 183 18.80 -32.72 21.93
N LYS A 184 19.84 -33.56 21.85
CA LYS A 184 20.98 -33.34 20.96
C LYS A 184 20.55 -33.40 19.49
N ARG A 185 19.72 -34.37 19.10
CA ARG A 185 19.15 -34.44 17.73
C ARG A 185 18.34 -33.20 17.38
N ALA A 186 17.48 -32.75 18.30
CA ALA A 186 16.72 -31.50 18.13
C ALA A 186 17.66 -30.28 18.02
N ALA A 187 18.71 -30.22 18.83
CA ALA A 187 19.71 -29.15 18.77
C ALA A 187 20.55 -29.17 17.48
N ASP A 188 20.79 -30.36 16.92
CA ASP A 188 21.45 -30.56 15.62
C ASP A 188 20.48 -30.31 14.44
N GLY A 189 19.22 -29.92 14.70
CA GLY A 189 18.23 -29.52 13.71
C GLY A 189 17.26 -30.61 13.28
N ASP A 190 17.32 -31.83 13.83
CA ASP A 190 16.35 -32.89 13.52
C ASP A 190 15.11 -32.81 14.42
N LEU A 191 14.04 -32.19 13.90
CA LEU A 191 12.77 -31.98 14.57
C LEU A 191 11.73 -33.07 14.26
N THR A 192 12.13 -34.14 13.55
CA THR A 192 11.25 -35.28 13.19
C THR A 192 11.14 -36.31 14.31
N GLY A 193 12.16 -36.38 15.17
CA GLY A 193 12.24 -37.35 16.25
C GLY A 193 11.19 -37.12 17.34
N ARG A 194 10.60 -38.21 17.84
CA ARG A 194 9.70 -38.20 19.01
C ARG A 194 10.16 -39.25 20.02
N LEU A 195 10.12 -38.90 21.29
CA LEU A 195 10.48 -39.77 22.40
C LEU A 195 9.36 -40.76 22.76
N ASN A 196 8.09 -40.39 22.52
CA ASN A 196 6.91 -41.26 22.71
C ASN A 196 6.85 -41.93 24.10
N PHE A 197 7.17 -41.17 25.16
CA PHE A 197 7.04 -41.66 26.54
C PHE A 197 5.58 -41.64 26.97
N PHE A 198 5.19 -42.62 27.79
CA PHE A 198 3.89 -42.67 28.44
C PHE A 198 3.88 -41.78 29.69
N GLU A 199 2.74 -41.19 30.03
CA GLU A 199 2.61 -40.36 31.23
C GLU A 199 2.67 -41.23 32.49
N VAL A 200 3.83 -41.19 33.14
CA VAL A 200 4.11 -41.85 34.42
C VAL A 200 4.55 -40.78 35.41
N ASN A 201 4.22 -40.95 36.70
CA ASN A 201 4.67 -40.07 37.79
C ASN A 201 6.17 -40.25 38.09
N ASP A 202 7.02 -40.03 37.09
CA ASP A 202 8.48 -39.97 37.23
C ASP A 202 9.05 -38.73 36.53
N GLU A 203 10.23 -38.29 36.97
CA GLU A 203 10.87 -37.10 36.46
C GLU A 203 11.34 -37.25 35.00
N PHE A 204 11.55 -38.50 34.54
CA PHE A 204 12.03 -38.79 33.18
C PHE A 204 10.92 -38.66 32.14
N SER A 205 9.69 -39.06 32.47
CA SER A 205 8.52 -38.93 31.61
C SER A 205 8.12 -37.48 31.47
N ILE A 206 8.14 -36.70 32.56
CA ILE A 206 7.92 -35.25 32.51
C ILE A 206 8.97 -34.57 31.60
N LEU A 207 10.25 -34.95 31.72
CA LEU A 207 11.31 -34.42 30.87
C LEU A 207 11.11 -34.81 29.39
N ALA A 208 10.79 -36.08 29.10
CA ALA A 208 10.57 -36.56 27.75
C ALA A 208 9.39 -35.86 27.06
N ILE A 209 8.25 -35.74 27.75
CA ILE A 209 7.06 -35.02 27.27
C ILE A 209 7.38 -33.53 27.03
N SER A 210 8.17 -32.92 27.92
CA SER A 210 8.61 -31.53 27.76
C SER A 210 9.52 -31.34 26.54
N ILE A 211 10.42 -32.29 26.27
CA ILE A 211 11.26 -32.30 25.06
C ILE A 211 10.40 -32.48 23.82
N ASP A 212 9.47 -33.44 23.79
CA ASP A 212 8.56 -33.64 22.65
C ASP A 212 7.72 -32.39 22.39
N THR A 213 7.20 -31.74 23.44
CA THR A 213 6.45 -30.48 23.31
C THR A 213 7.33 -29.35 22.75
N LEU A 214 8.59 -29.25 23.17
CA LEU A 214 9.54 -28.26 22.65
C LEU A 214 9.84 -28.51 21.17
N VAL A 215 10.11 -29.76 20.80
CA VAL A 215 10.40 -30.17 19.42
C VAL A 215 9.18 -29.95 18.52
N GLU A 216 7.98 -30.30 18.98
CA GLU A 216 6.74 -30.06 18.24
C GLU A 216 6.48 -28.57 18.00
N ARG A 217 6.67 -27.73 19.03
CA ARG A 217 6.54 -26.28 18.88
C ARG A 217 7.57 -25.72 17.91
N GLN A 218 8.83 -26.18 17.98
CA GLN A 218 9.86 -25.76 17.02
C GLN A 218 9.54 -26.23 15.60
N HIS A 219 9.15 -27.50 15.42
CA HIS A 219 8.73 -28.05 14.13
C HIS A 219 7.62 -27.19 13.51
N ASN A 220 6.56 -26.91 14.27
CA ASN A 220 5.44 -26.08 13.80
C ASN A 220 5.87 -24.65 13.46
N LEU A 221 6.79 -24.05 14.23
CA LEU A 221 7.34 -22.73 13.94
C LEU A 221 8.13 -22.72 12.61
N VAL A 222 9.00 -23.71 12.39
CA VAL A 222 9.78 -23.81 11.15
C VAL A 222 8.87 -24.07 9.94
N THR A 223 7.87 -24.94 10.07
CA THR A 223 6.86 -25.16 9.02
C THR A 223 6.14 -23.87 8.65
N GLN A 224 5.65 -23.13 9.65
CA GLN A 224 4.95 -21.86 9.43
C GLN A 224 5.87 -20.80 8.83
N MET A 225 7.13 -20.70 9.27
CA MET A 225 8.11 -19.78 8.70
C MET A 225 8.42 -20.11 7.23
N THR A 226 8.59 -21.39 6.90
CA THR A 226 8.83 -21.84 5.51
C THR A 226 7.63 -21.49 4.61
N GLN A 227 6.40 -21.74 5.09
CA GLN A 227 5.19 -21.39 4.37
C GLN A 227 5.05 -19.87 4.19
N ALA A 228 5.31 -19.09 5.24
CA ALA A 228 5.27 -17.63 5.19
C ALA A 228 6.31 -17.07 4.21
N SER A 229 7.55 -17.59 4.24
CA SER A 229 8.61 -17.22 3.29
C SER A 229 8.20 -17.49 1.83
N SER A 230 7.61 -18.66 1.57
CA SER A 230 7.09 -18.97 0.24
C SER A 230 5.93 -18.06 -0.19
N GLN A 231 5.03 -17.70 0.73
CA GLN A 231 3.95 -16.76 0.44
C GLN A 231 4.48 -15.36 0.15
N ILE A 232 5.47 -14.87 0.91
CA ILE A 232 6.14 -13.59 0.68
C ILE A 232 6.72 -13.57 -0.73
N ARG A 233 7.44 -14.61 -1.18
CA ARG A 233 7.98 -14.67 -2.54
C ARG A 233 6.92 -14.53 -3.62
N ASN A 234 5.80 -15.24 -3.48
CA ASN A 234 4.70 -15.17 -4.45
C ASN A 234 4.07 -13.76 -4.49
N VAL A 235 3.85 -13.16 -3.32
CA VAL A 235 3.32 -11.80 -3.22
C VAL A 235 4.29 -10.78 -3.81
N VAL A 236 5.58 -10.89 -3.51
CA VAL A 236 6.65 -10.03 -4.06
C VAL A 236 6.71 -10.12 -5.58
N GLN A 237 6.63 -11.32 -6.15
CA GLN A 237 6.63 -11.48 -7.61
C GLN A 237 5.39 -10.83 -8.26
N SER A 238 4.21 -11.05 -7.69
CA SER A 238 2.96 -10.42 -8.16
C SER A 238 3.04 -8.89 -8.06
N PHE A 239 3.49 -8.38 -6.90
CA PHE A 239 3.61 -6.95 -6.64
C PHE A 239 4.63 -6.28 -7.57
N ARG A 240 5.76 -6.97 -7.86
CA ARG A 240 6.76 -6.52 -8.83
C ARG A 240 6.16 -6.41 -10.24
N GLN A 241 5.40 -7.41 -10.68
CA GLN A 241 4.71 -7.35 -11.97
C GLN A 241 3.75 -6.16 -12.04
N THR A 242 2.90 -5.98 -11.01
CA THR A 242 1.97 -4.84 -10.96
C THR A 242 2.71 -3.49 -10.95
N ALA A 243 3.84 -3.38 -10.26
CA ALA A 243 4.65 -2.17 -10.26
C ALA A 243 5.24 -1.89 -11.65
N GLN A 244 5.76 -2.91 -12.35
CA GLN A 244 6.28 -2.77 -13.72
C GLN A 244 5.18 -2.38 -14.72
N GLU A 245 4.00 -2.98 -14.60
CA GLU A 245 2.82 -2.59 -15.38
C GLU A 245 2.45 -1.12 -15.11
N GLY A 246 2.39 -0.71 -13.85
CA GLY A 246 2.13 0.68 -13.45
C GLY A 246 3.15 1.68 -14.01
N GLN A 247 4.43 1.32 -14.05
CA GLN A 247 5.48 2.12 -14.68
C GLN A 247 5.23 2.30 -16.18
N SER A 248 4.91 1.20 -16.89
CA SER A 248 4.63 1.25 -18.33
C SER A 248 3.39 2.10 -18.64
N LEU A 249 2.32 1.93 -17.87
CA LEU A 249 1.09 2.73 -18.02
C LEU A 249 1.36 4.22 -17.77
N ALA A 250 2.13 4.56 -16.74
CA ALA A 250 2.49 5.95 -16.45
C ALA A 250 3.30 6.59 -17.59
N ALA A 251 4.21 5.83 -18.21
CA ALA A 251 4.98 6.29 -19.36
C ALA A 251 4.10 6.53 -20.60
N GLU A 252 3.18 5.59 -20.90
CA GLU A 252 2.22 5.72 -22.00
C GLU A 252 1.27 6.90 -21.77
N GLN A 253 0.75 7.05 -20.55
CA GLN A 253 -0.10 8.17 -20.16
C GLN A 253 0.60 9.51 -20.36
N ARG A 254 1.90 9.63 -20.02
CA ARG A 254 2.68 10.84 -20.33
C ARG A 254 2.74 11.15 -21.82
N GLN A 255 2.95 10.15 -22.67
CA GLN A 255 2.97 10.36 -24.12
C GLN A 255 1.61 10.86 -24.64
N HIS A 256 0.51 10.32 -24.13
CA HIS A 256 -0.83 10.81 -24.44
C HIS A 256 -1.05 12.24 -23.96
N LEU A 257 -0.55 12.60 -22.78
CA LEU A 257 -0.64 13.96 -22.26
C LEU A 257 0.18 14.96 -23.08
N ASP A 258 1.38 14.59 -23.55
CA ASP A 258 2.17 15.46 -24.43
C ASP A 258 1.44 15.71 -25.77
N SER A 259 0.76 14.69 -26.29
CA SER A 259 -0.07 14.80 -27.50
C SER A 259 -1.31 15.68 -27.27
N LEU A 260 -1.98 15.51 -26.14
CA LEU A 260 -3.11 16.34 -25.73
C LEU A 260 -2.70 17.79 -25.51
N ALA A 261 -1.55 18.04 -24.88
CA ALA A 261 -1.04 19.39 -24.67
C ALA A 261 -0.81 20.10 -26.01
N THR A 262 -0.24 19.40 -27.00
CA THR A 262 -0.09 19.92 -28.36
C THR A 262 -1.44 20.25 -28.99
N ALA A 263 -2.43 19.35 -28.87
CA ALA A 263 -3.78 19.59 -29.39
C ALA A 263 -4.48 20.77 -28.70
N MET A 264 -4.20 21.00 -27.40
CA MET A 264 -4.72 22.16 -26.67
C MET A 264 -4.06 23.46 -27.14
N GLU A 265 -2.76 23.47 -27.42
CA GLU A 265 -2.10 24.64 -28.02
C GLU A 265 -2.69 24.99 -29.39
N GLU A 266 -2.91 23.99 -30.25
CA GLU A 266 -3.58 24.16 -31.54
C GLU A 266 -5.01 24.68 -31.38
N MET A 267 -5.78 24.14 -30.41
CA MET A 267 -7.12 24.60 -30.09
C MET A 267 -7.13 26.07 -29.64
N THR A 268 -6.23 26.46 -28.74
CA THR A 268 -6.12 27.86 -28.29
C THR A 268 -5.76 28.79 -29.44
N ALA A 269 -4.90 28.37 -30.36
CA ALA A 269 -4.57 29.14 -31.55
C ALA A 269 -5.79 29.30 -32.48
N ALA A 270 -6.52 28.21 -32.76
CA ALA A 270 -7.72 28.23 -33.60
C ALA A 270 -8.83 29.11 -32.99
N VAL A 271 -9.05 29.02 -31.68
CA VAL A 271 -10.05 29.85 -30.98
C VAL A 271 -9.69 31.34 -31.06
N LYS A 272 -8.41 31.71 -30.92
CA LYS A 272 -7.97 33.11 -31.13
C LYS A 272 -8.22 33.58 -32.56
N GLU A 273 -8.03 32.71 -33.54
CA GLU A 273 -8.33 33.03 -34.94
C GLU A 273 -9.83 33.24 -35.17
N VAL A 274 -10.68 32.42 -34.56
CA VAL A 274 -12.15 32.60 -34.58
C VAL A 274 -12.55 33.94 -33.97
N ALA A 275 -11.99 34.30 -32.81
CA ALA A 275 -12.26 35.58 -32.16
C ALA A 275 -11.88 36.76 -33.06
N ARG A 276 -10.69 36.70 -33.67
CA ARG A 276 -10.20 37.73 -34.62
C ARG A 276 -11.09 37.83 -35.86
N ASN A 277 -11.52 36.70 -36.43
CA ASN A 277 -12.40 36.69 -37.59
C ASN A 277 -13.78 37.29 -37.26
N ALA A 278 -14.28 37.06 -36.04
CA ALA A 278 -15.53 37.66 -35.57
C ALA A 278 -15.40 39.18 -35.38
N GLU A 279 -14.28 39.66 -34.82
CA GLU A 279 -13.97 41.09 -34.71
C GLU A 279 -13.87 41.77 -36.09
N GLN A 280 -13.20 41.13 -37.05
CA GLN A 280 -13.11 41.62 -38.41
C GLN A 280 -14.49 41.67 -39.08
N SER A 281 -15.29 40.61 -38.96
CA SER A 281 -16.67 40.55 -39.47
C SER A 281 -17.54 41.66 -38.88
N SER A 282 -17.42 41.94 -37.58
CA SER A 282 -18.10 43.04 -36.91
C SER A 282 -17.72 44.41 -37.50
N THR A 283 -16.43 44.62 -37.77
CA THR A 283 -15.92 45.85 -38.39
C THR A 283 -16.44 46.04 -39.81
N GLU A 284 -16.32 45.01 -40.66
CA GLU A 284 -16.81 45.03 -42.06
C GLU A 284 -18.32 45.28 -42.12
N THR A 285 -19.07 44.69 -41.19
CA THR A 285 -20.53 44.88 -41.09
C THR A 285 -20.89 46.30 -40.67
N GLN A 286 -20.09 46.91 -39.78
CA GLN A 286 -20.28 48.31 -39.39
C GLN A 286 -20.00 49.28 -40.56
N GLU A 287 -18.96 49.02 -41.35
CA GLU A 287 -18.69 49.76 -42.58
C GLU A 287 -19.81 49.61 -43.62
N ALA A 288 -20.35 48.39 -43.79
CA ALA A 288 -21.50 48.14 -44.66
C ALA A 288 -22.73 48.93 -44.21
N ASN A 289 -23.01 49.02 -42.91
CA ASN A 289 -24.11 49.84 -42.38
C ASN A 289 -23.94 51.33 -42.70
N GLN A 290 -22.73 51.88 -42.60
CA GLN A 290 -22.45 53.27 -42.99
C GLN A 290 -22.71 53.50 -44.48
N GLN A 291 -22.35 52.54 -45.34
CA GLN A 291 -22.63 52.62 -46.78
C GLN A 291 -24.12 52.55 -47.09
N VAL A 292 -24.88 51.69 -46.38
CA VAL A 292 -26.33 51.61 -46.53
C VAL A 292 -27.02 52.91 -46.08
N GLU A 293 -26.55 53.52 -44.98
CA GLU A 293 -27.07 54.81 -44.52
C GLU A 293 -26.81 55.94 -45.54
N ALA A 294 -25.60 55.98 -46.13
CA ALA A 294 -25.29 56.89 -47.21
C ALA A 294 -26.18 56.66 -48.45
N GLY A 295 -26.37 55.40 -48.86
CA GLY A 295 -27.26 55.05 -49.97
C GLY A 295 -28.72 55.44 -49.73
N SER A 296 -29.23 55.27 -48.50
CA SER A 296 -30.57 55.69 -48.10
C SER A 296 -30.77 57.21 -48.22
N LYS A 297 -29.74 57.98 -47.88
CA LYS A 297 -29.72 59.43 -48.09
C LYS A 297 -29.78 59.80 -49.58
N ASP A 298 -29.01 59.13 -50.42
CA ASP A 298 -29.01 59.36 -51.86
C ASP A 298 -30.36 59.01 -52.51
N ILE A 299 -31.04 57.97 -52.03
CA ILE A 299 -32.41 57.61 -52.43
C ILE A 299 -33.38 58.75 -52.12
N THR A 300 -33.30 59.31 -50.91
CA THR A 300 -34.17 60.42 -50.48
C THR A 300 -33.98 61.63 -51.39
N ILE A 301 -32.73 62.00 -51.65
CA ILE A 301 -32.37 63.10 -52.56
C ILE A 301 -32.90 62.84 -53.98
N THR A 302 -32.79 61.59 -54.46
CA THR A 302 -33.24 61.20 -55.80
C THR A 302 -34.76 61.28 -55.93
N VAL A 303 -35.51 60.84 -54.91
CA VAL A 303 -36.98 60.96 -54.87
C VAL A 303 -37.42 62.43 -54.91
N GLU A 304 -36.75 63.30 -54.14
CA GLU A 304 -37.01 64.75 -54.15
C GLU A 304 -36.72 65.35 -55.53
N ALA A 305 -35.61 64.99 -56.16
CA ALA A 305 -35.23 65.47 -57.49
C ALA A 305 -36.21 65.03 -58.59
N ILE A 306 -36.67 63.78 -58.55
CA ILE A 306 -37.70 63.28 -59.49
C ILE A 306 -39.02 64.02 -59.25
N GLY A 307 -39.40 64.27 -57.99
CA GLY A 307 -40.58 65.05 -57.65
C GLY A 307 -40.52 66.48 -58.18
N ALA A 308 -39.37 67.15 -58.04
CA ALA A 308 -39.15 68.48 -58.59
C ALA A 308 -39.23 68.49 -60.13
N LEU A 309 -38.62 67.50 -60.80
CA LEU A 309 -38.68 67.34 -62.25
C LEU A 309 -40.12 67.15 -62.75
N SER A 310 -40.92 66.32 -62.06
CA SER A 310 -42.34 66.13 -62.40
C SER A 310 -43.14 67.43 -62.30
N ASN A 311 -42.84 68.28 -61.30
CA ASN A 311 -43.48 69.59 -61.17
C ASN A 311 -43.06 70.53 -62.32
N GLU A 312 -41.77 70.62 -62.64
CA GLU A 312 -41.28 71.45 -63.76
C GLU A 312 -41.89 71.04 -65.11
N ILE A 313 -42.06 69.74 -65.35
CA ILE A 313 -42.73 69.23 -66.56
C ILE A 313 -44.23 69.56 -66.53
N GLY A 314 -44.85 69.53 -65.35
CA GLY A 314 -46.23 69.98 -65.16
C GLY A 314 -46.43 71.44 -65.57
N ASP A 315 -45.57 72.33 -65.09
CA ASP A 315 -45.58 73.75 -65.44
C ASP A 315 -45.34 73.96 -66.95
N ALA A 316 -44.41 73.22 -67.53
CA ALA A 316 -44.15 73.27 -68.98
C ALA A 316 -45.37 72.79 -69.80
N SER A 317 -46.10 71.78 -69.32
CA SER A 317 -47.33 71.29 -69.95
C SER A 317 -48.44 72.34 -69.91
N GLU A 318 -48.55 73.11 -68.83
CA GLU A 318 -49.52 74.21 -68.73
C GLU A 318 -49.18 75.35 -69.71
N ALA A 319 -47.90 75.68 -69.85
CA ALA A 319 -47.43 76.67 -70.82
C ALA A 319 -47.73 76.25 -72.27
N VAL A 320 -47.54 74.97 -72.61
CA VAL A 320 -47.87 74.44 -73.95
C VAL A 320 -49.38 74.43 -74.20
N ASN A 321 -50.20 74.09 -73.19
CA ASN A 321 -51.65 74.19 -73.32
C ASN A 321 -52.10 75.64 -73.58
N THR A 322 -51.51 76.60 -72.86
CA THR A 322 -51.76 78.03 -73.08
C THR A 322 -51.34 78.47 -74.49
N LEU A 323 -50.23 77.96 -75.02
CA LEU A 323 -49.79 78.21 -76.39
C LEU A 323 -50.80 77.65 -77.41
N ASN A 324 -51.31 76.44 -77.20
CA ASN A 324 -52.34 75.83 -78.04
C ASN A 324 -53.65 76.64 -78.04
N ASP A 325 -54.08 77.12 -76.88
CA ASP A 325 -55.28 77.98 -76.76
C ASP A 325 -55.09 79.33 -77.48
N ASN A 326 -53.91 79.93 -77.36
CA ASN A 326 -53.57 81.15 -78.10
C ASN A 326 -53.52 80.92 -79.61
N ALA A 327 -52.98 79.78 -80.05
CA ALA A 327 -52.97 79.39 -81.46
C ALA A 327 -54.39 79.23 -82.02
N ALA A 328 -55.32 78.63 -81.25
CA ALA A 328 -56.72 78.52 -81.62
C ALA A 328 -57.41 79.89 -81.76
N LYS A 329 -57.13 80.84 -80.85
CA LYS A 329 -57.62 82.22 -80.98
C LYS A 329 -57.07 82.92 -82.22
N ILE A 330 -55.80 82.69 -82.56
CA ILE A 330 -55.20 83.25 -83.78
C ILE A 330 -55.86 82.64 -85.03
N ASP A 331 -56.14 81.34 -85.04
CA ASP A 331 -56.86 80.68 -86.15
C ASP A 331 -58.25 81.30 -86.41
N GLU A 332 -58.99 81.61 -85.35
CA GLU A 332 -60.30 82.30 -85.44
C GLU A 332 -60.16 83.69 -86.09
N VAL A 333 -59.15 84.46 -85.68
CA VAL A 333 -58.85 85.79 -86.25
C VAL A 333 -58.44 85.67 -87.71
N VAL A 334 -57.55 84.74 -88.04
CA VAL A 334 -57.06 84.52 -89.42
C VAL A 334 -58.20 84.06 -90.34
N THR A 335 -59.10 83.21 -89.84
CA THR A 335 -60.32 82.79 -90.54
C THR A 335 -61.23 83.99 -90.81
N THR A 336 -61.39 84.89 -89.83
CA THR A 336 -62.15 86.14 -90.01
C THR A 336 -61.50 87.06 -91.05
N ILE A 337 -60.17 87.21 -91.02
CA ILE A 337 -59.44 88.03 -92.02
C ILE A 337 -59.59 87.42 -93.42
N ASN A 338 -59.51 86.09 -93.56
CA ASN A 338 -59.71 85.42 -94.83
C ASN A 338 -61.12 85.70 -95.39
N ALA A 339 -62.16 85.60 -94.53
CA ALA A 339 -63.54 85.92 -94.90
C ALA A 339 -63.71 87.40 -95.30
N ILE A 340 -63.10 88.34 -94.57
CA ILE A 340 -63.10 89.78 -94.93
C ILE A 340 -62.38 89.99 -96.27
N SER A 341 -61.25 89.32 -96.48
CA SER A 341 -60.47 89.40 -97.72
C SER A 341 -61.25 88.87 -98.91
N GLU A 342 -61.97 87.76 -98.74
CA GLU A 342 -62.86 87.20 -99.77
C GLU A 342 -64.05 88.12 -100.06
N GLN A 343 -64.68 88.68 -99.03
CA GLN A 343 -65.71 89.72 -99.21
C GLN A 343 -65.16 90.96 -99.92
N THR A 344 -63.95 91.40 -99.57
CA THR A 344 -63.29 92.56 -100.19
C THR A 344 -62.96 92.27 -101.66
N ASN A 345 -62.51 91.06 -101.97
CA ASN A 345 -62.27 90.60 -103.35
C ASN A 345 -63.57 90.60 -104.18
N LEU A 346 -64.68 90.15 -103.60
CA LEU A 346 -66.01 90.18 -104.24
C LEU A 346 -66.55 91.61 -104.43
N LEU A 347 -66.39 92.48 -103.44
CA LEU A 347 -66.76 93.91 -103.53
C LEU A 347 -65.92 94.63 -104.58
N ALA A 348 -64.62 94.37 -104.63
CA ALA A 348 -63.70 94.93 -105.63
C ALA A 348 -64.03 94.43 -107.04
N LEU A 349 -64.41 93.15 -107.20
CA LEU A 349 -64.89 92.62 -108.47
C LEU A 349 -66.17 93.32 -108.93
N ASN A 350 -67.15 93.51 -108.04
CA ASN A 350 -68.38 94.24 -108.36
C ASN A 350 -68.10 95.70 -108.73
N ALA A 351 -67.16 96.36 -108.05
CA ALA A 351 -66.73 97.72 -108.37
C ALA A 351 -66.00 97.80 -109.72
N ALA A 352 -65.14 96.83 -110.05
CA ALA A 352 -64.46 96.75 -111.34
C ALA A 352 -65.46 96.55 -112.51
N ILE A 353 -66.48 95.71 -112.30
CA ILE A 353 -67.57 95.51 -113.26
C ILE A 353 -68.35 96.81 -113.50
N GLU A 354 -68.73 97.53 -112.44
CA GLU A 354 -69.50 98.77 -112.57
C GLU A 354 -68.66 99.93 -113.13
N ALA A 355 -67.35 99.97 -112.82
CA ALA A 355 -66.40 100.90 -113.42
C ALA A 355 -66.20 100.65 -114.92
N ALA A 356 -66.15 99.38 -115.36
CA ALA A 356 -66.15 99.04 -116.79
C ALA A 356 -67.46 99.44 -117.49
N ARG A 357 -68.59 99.39 -116.77
CA ARG A 357 -69.91 99.80 -117.25
C ARG A 357 -70.06 101.31 -117.46
N ALA A 358 -69.33 102.12 -116.68
CA ALA A 358 -69.31 103.59 -116.78
C ALA A 358 -68.41 104.15 -117.91
N GLY A 359 -67.73 103.29 -118.67
CA GLY A 359 -66.92 103.68 -119.83
C GLY A 359 -65.73 104.58 -119.47
N GLU A 360 -65.43 105.60 -120.30
CA GLU A 360 -64.27 106.50 -120.08
C GLU A 360 -64.32 107.28 -118.75
N GLN A 361 -65.50 107.52 -118.17
CA GLN A 361 -65.65 108.19 -116.87
C GLN A 361 -65.26 107.28 -115.69
N GLY A 362 -65.24 105.95 -115.88
CA GLY A 362 -64.96 104.95 -114.85
C GLY A 362 -63.50 104.47 -114.78
N ARG A 363 -62.62 104.89 -115.71
CA ARG A 363 -61.23 104.39 -115.81
C ARG A 363 -60.42 104.52 -114.53
N GLY A 364 -60.52 105.65 -113.83
CA GLY A 364 -59.82 105.84 -112.55
C GLY A 364 -60.33 104.90 -111.46
N PHE A 365 -61.63 104.64 -111.42
CA PHE A 365 -62.24 103.70 -110.47
C PHE A 365 -61.92 102.24 -110.80
N ALA A 366 -61.82 101.87 -112.08
CA ALA A 366 -61.45 100.52 -112.50
C ALA A 366 -60.04 100.14 -112.04
N VAL A 367 -59.07 101.06 -112.17
CA VAL A 367 -57.69 100.85 -111.71
C VAL A 367 -57.64 100.65 -110.18
N VAL A 368 -58.38 101.46 -109.42
CA VAL A 368 -58.45 101.30 -107.96
C VAL A 368 -59.13 99.98 -107.58
N ALA A 369 -60.20 99.58 -108.28
CA ALA A 369 -60.89 98.32 -108.03
C ALA A 369 -60.00 97.09 -108.30
N ASP A 370 -59.22 97.08 -109.38
CA ASP A 370 -58.26 96.00 -109.68
C ASP A 370 -57.09 95.97 -108.68
N GLU A 371 -56.63 97.13 -108.18
CA GLU A 371 -55.60 97.19 -107.13
C GLU A 371 -56.14 96.63 -105.80
N VAL A 372 -57.37 96.99 -105.41
CA VAL A 372 -58.04 96.42 -104.23
C VAL A 372 -58.27 94.92 -104.38
N ARG A 373 -58.65 94.45 -105.57
CA ARG A 373 -58.83 93.01 -105.88
C ARG A 373 -57.50 92.26 -105.74
N THR A 374 -56.42 92.82 -106.27
CA THR A 374 -55.07 92.24 -106.17
C THR A 374 -54.59 92.21 -104.71
N LEU A 375 -54.84 93.27 -103.94
CA LEU A 375 -54.50 93.34 -102.53
C LEU A 375 -55.30 92.33 -101.69
N ALA A 376 -56.60 92.16 -101.98
CA ALA A 376 -57.45 91.16 -101.37
C ALA A 376 -56.99 89.73 -101.73
N GLY A 377 -56.60 89.48 -102.97
CA GLY A 377 -56.01 88.19 -103.38
C GLY A 377 -54.70 87.87 -102.65
N ARG A 378 -53.80 88.86 -102.52
CA ARG A 378 -52.56 88.72 -101.73
C ARG A 378 -52.81 88.49 -100.24
N THR A 379 -53.82 89.16 -99.68
CA THR A 379 -54.22 89.00 -98.27
C THR A 379 -54.82 87.60 -98.03
N GLN A 380 -55.62 87.09 -98.97
CA GLN A 380 -56.17 85.73 -98.91
C GLN A 380 -55.05 84.68 -99.01
N ALA A 381 -54.07 84.86 -99.90
CA ALA A 381 -52.91 83.96 -99.99
C ALA A 381 -52.09 83.95 -98.69
N ALA A 382 -51.81 85.13 -98.11
CA ALA A 382 -51.08 85.24 -96.85
C ALA A 382 -51.84 84.62 -95.65
N THR A 383 -53.17 84.77 -95.59
CA THR A 383 -53.96 84.13 -94.54
C THR A 383 -54.00 82.61 -94.65
N VAL A 384 -53.99 82.04 -95.86
CA VAL A 384 -53.85 80.59 -96.06
C VAL A 384 -52.48 80.08 -95.57
N GLU A 385 -51.41 80.82 -95.87
CA GLU A 385 -50.06 80.48 -95.38
C GLU A 385 -49.97 80.56 -93.85
N ILE A 386 -50.51 81.63 -93.24
CA ILE A 386 -50.59 81.77 -91.78
C ILE A 386 -51.41 80.64 -91.16
N LYS A 387 -52.55 80.29 -91.76
CA LYS A 387 -53.38 79.18 -91.28
C LYS A 387 -52.61 77.86 -91.25
N SER A 388 -51.88 77.54 -92.31
CA SER A 388 -51.02 76.34 -92.35
C SER A 388 -49.94 76.36 -91.25
N MET A 389 -49.34 77.51 -90.97
CA MET A 389 -48.39 77.66 -89.86
C MET A 389 -49.05 77.44 -88.48
N ILE A 390 -50.29 77.93 -88.29
CA ILE A 390 -51.05 77.74 -87.05
C ILE A 390 -51.46 76.28 -86.86
N GLU A 391 -51.93 75.60 -87.92
CA GLU A 391 -52.25 74.17 -87.89
C GLU A 391 -51.01 73.32 -87.53
N ALA A 392 -49.84 73.66 -88.09
CA ALA A 392 -48.58 73.01 -87.75
C ALA A 392 -48.18 73.27 -86.28
N LEU A 393 -48.39 74.50 -85.78
CA LEU A 393 -48.09 74.88 -84.40
C LEU A 393 -49.01 74.18 -83.39
N GLN A 394 -50.31 74.07 -83.70
CA GLN A 394 -51.29 73.32 -82.91
C GLN A 394 -50.93 71.83 -82.87
N THR A 395 -50.62 71.23 -84.03
CA THR A 395 -50.19 69.82 -84.12
C THR A 395 -48.93 69.58 -83.28
N GLY A 396 -47.91 70.45 -83.43
CA GLY A 396 -46.68 70.37 -82.66
C GLY A 396 -46.91 70.53 -81.15
N SER A 397 -47.82 71.43 -80.74
CA SER A 397 -48.17 71.64 -79.33
C SER A 397 -48.88 70.43 -78.73
N GLN A 398 -49.81 69.81 -79.46
CA GLN A 398 -50.49 68.58 -79.02
C GLN A 398 -49.52 67.39 -78.86
N ASP A 399 -48.57 67.25 -79.79
CA ASP A 399 -47.53 66.23 -79.69
C ASP A 399 -46.59 66.48 -78.49
N LEU A 400 -46.22 67.73 -78.23
CA LEU A 400 -45.46 68.15 -77.04
C LEU A 400 -46.21 67.79 -75.75
N THR A 401 -47.51 68.11 -75.64
CA THR A 401 -48.33 67.74 -74.46
C THR A 401 -48.37 66.22 -74.27
N ARG A 402 -48.46 65.43 -75.35
CA ARG A 402 -48.42 63.96 -75.27
C ARG A 402 -47.08 63.45 -74.73
N VAL A 403 -45.97 64.03 -75.21
CA VAL A 403 -44.62 63.67 -74.75
C VAL A 403 -44.42 64.07 -73.29
N MET A 404 -44.86 65.27 -72.87
CA MET A 404 -44.78 65.72 -71.49
C MET A 404 -45.56 64.80 -70.55
N LYS A 405 -46.81 64.45 -70.89
CA LYS A 405 -47.61 63.50 -70.11
C LYS A 405 -46.91 62.14 -69.94
N ARG A 406 -46.40 61.57 -71.03
CA ARG A 406 -45.64 60.31 -70.98
C ARG A 406 -44.38 60.43 -70.12
N THR A 407 -43.74 61.60 -70.10
CA THR A 407 -42.54 61.85 -69.29
C THR A 407 -42.87 61.92 -67.81
N VAL A 408 -43.99 62.56 -67.43
CA VAL A 408 -44.51 62.53 -66.05
C VAL A 408 -44.85 61.12 -65.61
N ASP A 409 -45.57 60.35 -66.43
CA ASP A 409 -45.91 58.95 -66.12
C ASP A 409 -44.65 58.11 -65.88
N LYS A 410 -43.61 58.30 -66.73
CA LYS A 410 -42.31 57.63 -66.58
C LYS A 410 -41.51 58.09 -65.36
N ALA A 411 -41.62 59.36 -64.99
CA ALA A 411 -40.99 59.89 -63.79
C ALA A 411 -41.62 59.29 -62.52
N GLU A 412 -42.94 59.12 -62.48
CA GLU A 412 -43.62 58.49 -61.34
C GLU A 412 -43.29 56.99 -61.24
N GLU A 413 -43.20 56.27 -62.36
CA GLU A 413 -42.70 54.89 -62.39
C GLU A 413 -41.25 54.80 -61.87
N GLY A 414 -40.38 55.71 -62.30
CA GLY A 414 -38.99 55.78 -61.83
C GLY A 414 -38.90 56.08 -60.33
N LYS A 415 -39.75 56.99 -59.82
CA LYS A 415 -39.86 57.29 -58.39
C LYS A 415 -40.28 56.05 -57.60
N GLN A 416 -41.24 55.27 -58.08
CA GLN A 416 -41.66 54.04 -57.41
C GLN A 416 -40.50 53.03 -57.32
N HIS A 417 -39.75 52.82 -58.41
CA HIS A 417 -38.58 51.93 -58.37
C HIS A 417 -37.50 52.39 -57.39
N VAL A 418 -37.28 53.70 -57.28
CA VAL A 418 -36.32 54.25 -56.30
C VAL A 418 -36.83 54.04 -54.87
N LEU A 419 -38.13 54.18 -54.61
CA LEU A 419 -38.72 53.88 -53.31
C LEU A 419 -38.59 52.40 -52.94
N ASP A 420 -38.87 51.49 -53.89
CA ASP A 420 -38.71 50.05 -53.68
C ASP A 420 -37.24 49.71 -53.35
N THR A 421 -36.28 50.32 -54.05
CA THR A 421 -34.85 50.19 -53.76
C THR A 421 -34.51 50.67 -52.34
N GLY A 422 -35.21 51.70 -51.86
CA GLY A 422 -35.05 52.21 -50.49
C GLY A 422 -35.51 51.22 -49.42
N GLU A 423 -36.58 50.48 -49.68
CA GLU A 423 -37.05 49.42 -48.79
C GLU A 423 -36.07 48.22 -48.79
N ASP A 424 -35.51 47.85 -49.95
CA ASP A 424 -34.47 46.82 -50.04
C ASP A 424 -33.22 47.20 -49.24
N LEU A 425 -32.78 48.47 -49.31
CA LEU A 425 -31.66 48.97 -48.49
C LEU A 425 -31.95 48.90 -47.00
N LYS A 426 -33.18 49.21 -46.55
CA LYS A 426 -33.57 49.02 -45.14
C LYS A 426 -33.49 47.57 -44.70
N ALA A 427 -33.93 46.63 -45.55
CA ALA A 427 -33.83 45.21 -45.27
C ALA A 427 -32.37 44.75 -45.16
N ILE A 428 -31.48 45.25 -46.03
CA ILE A 428 -30.03 44.99 -45.97
C ILE A 428 -29.45 45.53 -44.65
N ALA A 429 -29.81 46.77 -44.25
CA ALA A 429 -29.35 47.35 -42.98
C ALA A 429 -29.73 46.48 -41.78
N HIS A 430 -30.97 45.98 -41.74
CA HIS A 430 -31.44 45.11 -40.67
C HIS A 430 -30.70 43.76 -40.63
N HIS A 431 -30.45 43.15 -41.79
CA HIS A 431 -29.66 41.92 -41.87
C HIS A 431 -28.21 42.12 -41.43
N SER A 432 -27.61 43.24 -41.83
CA SER A 432 -26.27 43.64 -41.45
C SER A 432 -26.16 43.84 -39.92
N GLU A 433 -27.10 44.56 -39.30
CA GLU A 433 -27.16 44.68 -37.83
C GLU A 433 -27.19 43.32 -37.11
N LYS A 434 -27.98 42.36 -37.63
CA LYS A 434 -28.02 40.99 -37.08
C LYS A 434 -26.69 40.25 -37.23
N VAL A 435 -25.96 40.44 -38.34
CA VAL A 435 -24.62 39.85 -38.53
C VAL A 435 -23.62 40.46 -37.55
N TYR A 436 -23.73 41.76 -37.27
CA TYR A 436 -22.91 42.45 -36.27
C TYR A 436 -23.14 41.86 -34.87
N GLU A 437 -24.39 41.74 -34.43
CA GLU A 437 -24.74 41.14 -33.12
C GLU A 437 -24.19 39.70 -33.01
N MET A 438 -24.33 38.91 -34.07
CA MET A 438 -23.88 37.52 -34.09
C MET A 438 -22.35 37.42 -34.05
N SER A 439 -21.65 38.37 -34.69
CA SER A 439 -20.19 38.47 -34.64
C SER A 439 -19.71 38.78 -33.21
N VAL A 440 -20.38 39.69 -32.49
CA VAL A 440 -20.08 39.98 -31.08
C VAL A 440 -20.28 38.74 -30.19
N LEU A 441 -21.36 37.98 -30.42
CA LEU A 441 -21.61 36.75 -29.68
C LEU A 441 -20.52 35.69 -29.95
N ILE A 442 -20.12 35.51 -31.22
CA ILE A 442 -19.04 34.57 -31.60
C ILE A 442 -17.72 34.97 -30.93
N ALA A 443 -17.38 36.25 -30.92
CA ALA A 443 -16.17 36.74 -30.24
C ALA A 443 -16.20 36.42 -28.73
N THR A 444 -17.34 36.67 -28.08
CA THR A 444 -17.53 36.37 -26.65
C THR A 444 -17.42 34.86 -26.37
N SER A 445 -18.07 34.02 -27.17
CA SER A 445 -17.95 32.56 -27.03
C SER A 445 -16.54 32.05 -27.29
N ALA A 446 -15.79 32.68 -28.20
CA ALA A 446 -14.39 32.34 -28.43
C ALA A 446 -13.51 32.72 -27.23
N GLU A 447 -13.75 33.85 -26.56
CA GLU A 447 -13.06 34.19 -25.31
C GLU A 447 -13.33 33.16 -24.20
N GLU A 448 -14.58 32.73 -24.04
CA GLU A 448 -14.94 31.66 -23.07
C GLU A 448 -14.25 30.33 -23.41
N GLN A 449 -14.26 29.92 -24.68
CA GLN A 449 -13.55 28.72 -25.13
C GLN A 449 -12.04 28.79 -24.88
N SER A 450 -11.44 29.97 -25.06
CA SER A 450 -10.02 30.20 -24.77
C SER A 450 -9.73 30.02 -23.28
N ALA A 451 -10.60 30.52 -22.40
CA ALA A 451 -10.46 30.32 -20.96
C ALA A 451 -10.55 28.83 -20.58
N VAL A 452 -11.53 28.10 -21.12
CA VAL A 452 -11.69 26.65 -20.89
C VAL A 452 -10.48 25.88 -21.43
N ALA A 453 -9.96 26.24 -22.61
CA ALA A 453 -8.78 25.60 -23.16
C ALA A 453 -7.54 25.77 -22.26
N ASN A 454 -7.34 26.95 -21.68
CA ASN A 454 -6.25 27.20 -20.74
C ASN A 454 -6.42 26.40 -19.42
N GLU A 455 -7.65 26.25 -18.94
CA GLU A 455 -7.96 25.42 -17.76
C GLU A 455 -7.63 23.95 -18.03
N ILE A 456 -8.06 23.42 -19.19
CA ILE A 456 -7.73 22.05 -19.61
C ILE A 456 -6.21 21.86 -19.73
N ALA A 457 -5.49 22.82 -20.33
CA ALA A 457 -4.03 22.76 -20.41
C ALA A 457 -3.36 22.71 -19.02
N THR A 458 -3.91 23.44 -18.05
CA THR A 458 -3.46 23.40 -16.65
C THR A 458 -3.71 22.03 -16.01
N ASN A 459 -4.91 21.47 -16.20
CA ASN A 459 -5.25 20.13 -15.71
C ASN A 459 -4.37 19.04 -16.34
N LEU A 460 -4.02 19.16 -17.63
CA LEU A 460 -3.09 18.24 -18.28
C LEU A 460 -1.70 18.25 -17.63
N MET A 461 -1.20 19.42 -17.22
CA MET A 461 0.07 19.52 -16.48
C MET A 461 -0.01 18.85 -15.11
N GLU A 462 -1.14 18.97 -14.40
CA GLU A 462 -1.34 18.30 -13.11
C GLU A 462 -1.36 16.78 -13.27
N ILE A 463 -2.11 16.26 -14.26
CA ILE A 463 -2.16 14.81 -14.56
C ILE A 463 -0.77 14.30 -14.99
N ARG A 464 0.02 15.12 -15.69
CA ARG A 464 1.40 14.78 -16.08
C ARG A 464 2.30 14.61 -14.87
N ASN A 465 2.20 15.52 -13.90
CA ASN A 465 2.94 15.41 -12.64
C ASN A 465 2.50 14.17 -11.85
N GLN A 466 1.19 13.91 -11.78
CA GLN A 466 0.67 12.71 -11.11
C GLN A 466 1.15 11.42 -11.79
N SER A 467 1.24 11.41 -13.12
CA SER A 467 1.80 10.27 -13.86
C SER A 467 3.28 10.05 -13.52
N HIS A 468 4.05 11.13 -13.34
CA HIS A 468 5.44 11.04 -12.88
C HIS A 468 5.54 10.51 -11.43
N ASP A 469 4.65 10.92 -10.54
CA ASP A 469 4.61 10.41 -9.16
C ASP A 469 4.28 8.91 -9.13
N VAL A 470 3.40 8.44 -10.02
CA VAL A 470 3.08 7.01 -10.20
C VAL A 470 4.31 6.25 -10.69
N GLU A 471 5.03 6.77 -11.68
CA GLU A 471 6.27 6.17 -12.19
C GLU A 471 7.33 6.04 -11.08
N GLN A 472 7.52 7.10 -10.29
CA GLN A 472 8.45 7.08 -9.16
C GLN A 472 8.02 6.06 -8.09
N SER A 473 6.73 6.02 -7.75
CA SER A 473 6.18 5.08 -6.76
C SER A 473 6.30 3.63 -7.23
N ALA A 474 6.10 3.38 -8.52
CA ALA A 474 6.32 2.07 -9.14
C ALA A 474 7.80 1.65 -9.05
N ASN A 475 8.74 2.54 -9.38
CA ASN A 475 10.17 2.27 -9.24
C ASN A 475 10.59 1.98 -7.79
N GLN A 476 10.04 2.71 -6.82
CA GLN A 476 10.25 2.45 -5.40
C GLN A 476 9.67 1.10 -4.97
N SER A 477 8.50 0.74 -5.50
CA SER A 477 7.86 -0.56 -5.24
C SER A 477 8.67 -1.72 -5.79
N VAL A 478 9.25 -1.59 -6.99
CA VAL A 478 10.18 -2.58 -7.54
C VAL A 478 11.41 -2.73 -6.64
N SER A 479 12.00 -1.63 -6.18
CA SER A 479 13.16 -1.68 -5.27
C SER A 479 12.81 -2.35 -3.93
N GLY A 480 11.64 -2.04 -3.37
CA GLY A 480 11.14 -2.69 -2.16
C GLY A 480 10.84 -4.18 -2.35
N CYS A 481 10.43 -4.60 -3.55
CA CYS A 481 10.31 -6.02 -3.89
C CYS A 481 11.65 -6.74 -3.82
N ASP A 482 12.72 -6.12 -4.32
CA ASP A 482 14.07 -6.71 -4.28
C ASP A 482 14.58 -6.87 -2.84
N GLU A 483 14.31 -5.89 -1.95
CA GLU A 483 14.62 -6.00 -0.52
C GLU A 483 13.83 -7.11 0.19
N LEU A 484 12.53 -7.23 -0.09
CA LEU A 484 11.68 -8.29 0.46
C LEU A 484 12.11 -9.67 -0.05
N HIS A 485 12.51 -9.75 -1.32
CA HIS A 485 13.04 -10.99 -1.90
C HIS A 485 14.31 -11.42 -1.18
N ALA A 486 15.27 -10.51 -0.99
CA ALA A 486 16.50 -10.77 -0.24
C ALA A 486 16.21 -11.19 1.21
N THR A 487 15.22 -10.57 1.87
CA THR A 487 14.80 -10.94 3.23
C THR A 487 14.22 -12.35 3.27
N ALA A 488 13.41 -12.74 2.28
CA ALA A 488 12.86 -14.09 2.18
C ALA A 488 13.97 -15.13 1.93
N GLU A 489 14.96 -14.83 1.08
CA GLU A 489 16.14 -15.69 0.89
C GLU A 489 16.95 -15.84 2.18
N GLN A 490 17.15 -14.76 2.94
CA GLN A 490 17.84 -14.81 4.22
C GLN A 490 17.08 -15.66 5.24
N LEU A 491 15.75 -15.56 5.28
CA LEU A 491 14.89 -16.42 6.09
C LEU A 491 15.06 -17.89 5.72
N ASP A 492 15.02 -18.24 4.44
CA ASP A 492 15.24 -19.62 3.98
C ASP A 492 16.62 -20.12 4.40
N HIS A 493 17.67 -19.30 4.26
CA HIS A 493 19.02 -19.65 4.68
C HIS A 493 19.12 -19.94 6.19
N LEU A 494 18.36 -19.23 7.04
CA LEU A 494 18.32 -19.50 8.48
C LEU A 494 17.59 -20.81 8.83
N LEU A 495 16.72 -21.30 7.94
CA LEU A 495 16.01 -22.56 8.11
C LEU A 495 16.78 -23.75 7.52
N VAL A 496 17.80 -23.52 6.69
CA VAL A 496 18.67 -24.57 6.15
C VAL A 496 19.33 -25.36 7.27
N GLY A 497 19.17 -26.68 7.23
CA GLY A 497 19.72 -27.61 8.22
C GLY A 497 18.69 -28.06 9.27
N LEU A 498 17.53 -27.38 9.36
CA LEU A 498 16.41 -27.85 10.16
C LEU A 498 15.62 -28.89 9.34
N LYS A 499 15.59 -30.13 9.81
CA LYS A 499 14.75 -31.19 9.28
C LYS A 499 13.42 -31.15 10.02
N VAL A 500 12.39 -30.82 9.26
CA VAL A 500 11.02 -30.67 9.74
C VAL A 500 10.24 -31.90 9.36
#